data_AF-A0A7U6KQT9-F1
#
_entry.id   AF-A0A7U6KQT9-F1
#
_cell.length_a   1.000
_cell.length_b   1.000
_cell.length_c   1.000
_cell.angle_alpha   90.00
_cell.angle_beta   90.00
_cell.angle_gamma   90.00
#
_symmetry.space_group_name_H-M   'P 1'
#
loop_
_entity.id
_entity.type
_entity.pdbx_description
1 polymer ?
#
loop_
_entity_poly.entity_id
_entity_poly.type
_entity_poly.pdbx_seq_one_letter_code
_entity_poly.pdbx_strand_id
1 'polypeptide(L)'
;MILQATPTVADWHFPNMPAHRAQDGDTEGETSPQADVLVAEPEIAKPPMYAVVMYNDNYTPMEFVVYILQSEFRHSMDSAVEIMLTIHNSSKGIAGIYPKDIAETKAKK
;
A
#
# COMPACT_ATOMS: atom_id res chain seq x y z
N MET A 1 44.92 -28.33 -5.53
CA MET A 1 44.55 -27.97 -4.16
C MET A 1 43.53 -26.84 -4.24
N ILE A 2 42.26 -27.15 -4.09
CA ILE A 2 41.24 -26.16 -3.72
C ILE A 2 40.46 -26.77 -2.58
N LEU A 3 40.36 -25.97 -1.52
CA LEU A 3 39.82 -26.27 -0.23
C LEU A 3 38.32 -26.58 -0.29
N GLN A 4 37.91 -27.46 0.61
CA GLN A 4 36.54 -27.62 1.07
C GLN A 4 36.04 -26.34 1.76
N ALA A 5 34.76 -26.02 1.56
CA ALA A 5 33.88 -25.53 2.61
C ALA A 5 32.43 -25.94 2.28
N THR A 6 31.90 -26.82 3.12
CA THR A 6 30.49 -27.18 3.32
C THR A 6 29.86 -26.17 4.32
N PRO A 7 28.61 -26.30 4.85
CA PRO A 7 27.42 -27.07 4.44
C PRO A 7 26.07 -26.26 4.51
N THR A 8 25.04 -26.84 3.85
CA THR A 8 23.62 -27.01 4.24
C THR A 8 22.73 -25.85 4.74
N VAL A 9 21.51 -25.78 4.17
CA VAL A 9 20.22 -26.09 4.84
C VAL A 9 19.24 -26.60 3.75
N ALA A 10 18.87 -27.88 3.74
CA ALA A 10 17.72 -28.51 4.41
C ALA A 10 16.50 -28.72 3.46
N ASP A 11 16.43 -29.93 2.93
CA ASP A 11 15.28 -30.63 2.32
C ASP A 11 14.14 -30.87 3.33
N TRP A 12 12.87 -30.74 2.93
CA TRP A 12 11.72 -31.39 3.62
C TRP A 12 10.48 -31.56 2.71
N HIS A 13 10.39 -32.64 1.89
CA HIS A 13 9.16 -33.39 1.49
C HIS A 13 9.16 -33.90 0.02
N PHE A 14 9.98 -34.92 -0.28
CA PHE A 14 9.65 -35.90 -1.32
C PHE A 14 9.89 -37.31 -0.76
N PRO A 15 8.86 -38.17 -0.59
CA PRO A 15 9.07 -39.58 -0.31
C PRO A 15 9.55 -40.25 -1.59
N ASN A 16 10.77 -40.77 -1.53
CA ASN A 16 11.38 -41.68 -2.50
C ASN A 16 10.45 -42.89 -2.76
N MET A 17 10.12 -43.19 -4.02
CA MET A 17 9.59 -44.50 -4.39
C MET A 17 10.55 -45.22 -5.34
N PRO A 18 10.81 -46.52 -5.10
CA PRO A 18 11.77 -47.29 -5.87
C PRO A 18 11.21 -47.61 -7.26
N ALA A 19 12.09 -47.60 -8.26
CA ALA A 19 11.78 -48.10 -9.59
C ALA A 19 11.47 -49.60 -9.53
N HIS A 20 10.21 -49.98 -9.67
CA HIS A 20 9.81 -51.36 -9.94
C HIS A 20 8.86 -51.41 -11.14
N ARG A 21 9.34 -52.06 -12.19
CA ARG A 21 8.60 -52.47 -13.38
C ARG A 21 7.70 -53.66 -13.03
N ALA A 22 6.40 -53.60 -13.36
CA ALA A 22 5.63 -54.68 -14.00
C ALA A 22 4.09 -54.43 -14.03
N GLN A 23 3.55 -54.59 -15.25
CA GLN A 23 2.29 -55.26 -15.62
C GLN A 23 0.93 -54.54 -15.59
N ASP A 24 0.23 -54.84 -16.69
CA ASP A 24 -1.08 -54.43 -17.17
C ASP A 24 -2.23 -54.79 -16.23
N GLY A 25 -3.30 -53.99 -16.29
CA GLY A 25 -4.57 -54.29 -15.64
C GLY A 25 -5.59 -53.20 -15.94
N ASP A 26 -6.45 -53.45 -16.92
CA ASP A 26 -7.63 -52.65 -17.23
C ASP A 26 -8.54 -52.55 -16.01
N THR A 27 -8.87 -51.33 -15.58
CA THR A 27 -10.03 -51.07 -14.70
C THR A 27 -10.58 -49.69 -15.01
N GLU A 28 -11.70 -49.68 -15.74
CA GLU A 28 -12.55 -48.50 -15.93
C GLU A 28 -13.16 -48.10 -14.59
N GLY A 29 -12.85 -46.89 -14.13
CA GLY A 29 -13.35 -46.31 -12.88
C GLY A 29 -13.60 -44.82 -13.05
N GLU A 30 -14.83 -44.49 -13.43
CA GLU A 30 -15.56 -43.23 -13.27
C GLU A 30 -14.71 -41.95 -13.04
N THR A 31 -14.45 -41.22 -14.12
CA THR A 31 -13.99 -39.83 -14.00
C THR A 31 -15.15 -38.98 -13.49
N SER A 32 -15.10 -38.61 -12.21
CA SER A 32 -15.95 -37.54 -11.69
C SER A 32 -15.52 -36.24 -12.39
N PRO A 33 -16.42 -35.41 -12.92
CA PRO A 33 -16.01 -34.15 -13.54
C PRO A 33 -15.44 -33.24 -12.45
N GLN A 34 -14.11 -33.15 -12.41
CA GLN A 34 -13.40 -32.20 -11.58
C GLN A 34 -13.69 -30.82 -12.16
N ALA A 35 -14.62 -30.10 -11.54
CA ALA A 35 -14.95 -28.75 -11.93
C ALA A 35 -13.74 -27.87 -11.63
N ASP A 36 -13.03 -27.46 -12.69
CA ASP A 36 -12.00 -26.44 -12.60
C ASP A 36 -12.65 -25.12 -12.18
N VAL A 37 -12.49 -24.76 -10.91
CA VAL A 37 -12.95 -23.48 -10.38
C VAL A 37 -11.99 -22.41 -10.89
N LEU A 38 -12.42 -21.65 -11.90
CA LEU A 38 -11.70 -20.48 -12.38
C LEU A 38 -11.72 -19.39 -11.30
N VAL A 39 -10.54 -19.07 -10.76
CA VAL A 39 -10.39 -17.97 -9.80
C VAL A 39 -10.40 -16.65 -10.58
N ALA A 40 -11.41 -15.80 -10.32
CA ALA A 40 -11.45 -14.46 -10.88
C ALA A 40 -10.31 -13.60 -10.31
N GLU A 41 -9.76 -12.70 -11.14
CA GLU A 41 -8.76 -11.74 -10.67
C GLU A 41 -9.35 -10.82 -9.58
N PRO A 42 -8.64 -10.59 -8.47
CA PRO A 42 -9.15 -9.75 -7.39
C PRO A 42 -9.34 -8.30 -7.84
N GLU A 43 -10.53 -7.75 -7.59
CA GLU A 43 -10.80 -6.32 -7.84
C GLU A 43 -10.10 -5.45 -6.79
N ILE A 44 -9.16 -4.61 -7.24
CA ILE A 44 -8.42 -3.68 -6.37
C ILE A 44 -9.08 -2.31 -6.44
N ALA A 45 -9.73 -1.90 -5.36
CA ALA A 45 -10.28 -0.55 -5.23
C ALA A 45 -9.19 0.49 -4.93
N LYS A 46 -9.37 1.71 -5.46
CA LYS A 46 -8.49 2.84 -5.10
C LYS A 46 -8.70 3.24 -3.63
N PRO A 47 -7.63 3.65 -2.91
CA PRO A 47 -7.78 4.12 -1.53
C PRO A 47 -8.70 5.35 -1.43
N PRO A 48 -9.50 5.47 -0.35
CA PRO A 48 -10.26 6.67 -0.08
C PRO A 48 -9.33 7.85 0.23
N MET A 49 -9.69 9.03 -0.29
CA MET A 49 -8.95 10.28 -0.12
C MET A 49 -9.56 11.13 1.00
N TYR A 50 -8.72 11.81 1.78
CA TYR A 50 -9.08 12.59 2.95
C TYR A 50 -8.49 14.00 2.84
N ALA A 51 -9.30 15.00 3.20
CA ALA A 51 -8.85 16.39 3.29
C ALA A 51 -8.19 16.67 4.64
N VAL A 52 -7.00 17.28 4.61
CA VAL A 52 -6.37 17.89 5.78
C VAL A 52 -6.83 19.33 5.86
N VAL A 53 -7.54 19.68 6.92
CA VAL A 53 -8.15 20.99 7.12
C VAL A 53 -7.35 21.78 8.14
N MET A 54 -6.97 23.00 7.78
CA MET A 54 -6.36 23.96 8.70
C MET A 54 -7.42 24.94 9.19
N TYR A 55 -7.42 25.23 10.49
CA TYR A 55 -8.33 26.18 11.14
C TYR A 55 -7.62 27.50 11.41
N ASN A 56 -8.36 28.59 11.32
CA ASN A 56 -7.86 29.91 11.68
C ASN A 56 -7.79 30.07 13.21
N ASP A 57 -6.82 30.84 13.68
CA ASP A 57 -6.69 31.26 15.06
C ASP A 57 -6.12 32.70 15.12
N ASN A 58 -6.13 33.33 16.30
CA ASN A 58 -5.74 34.74 16.47
C ASN A 58 -4.27 34.94 16.88
N TYR A 59 -3.45 33.90 16.89
CA TYR A 59 -2.09 33.92 17.42
C TYR A 59 -1.04 33.54 16.36
N THR A 60 -1.37 32.62 15.46
CA THR A 60 -0.45 32.14 14.42
C THR A 60 -0.25 33.21 13.34
N PRO A 61 0.98 33.69 13.09
CA PRO A 61 1.24 34.69 12.05
C PRO A 61 0.95 34.17 10.63
N MET A 62 0.48 35.06 9.73
CA MET A 62 0.18 34.71 8.33
C MET A 62 1.39 34.11 7.59
N GLU A 63 2.57 34.71 7.74
CA GLU A 63 3.81 34.22 7.14
C GLU A 63 4.18 32.81 7.61
N PHE A 64 3.86 32.46 8.86
CA PHE A 64 4.10 31.13 9.38
C PHE A 64 3.17 30.10 8.73
N VAL A 65 1.90 30.45 8.52
CA VAL A 65 0.95 29.59 7.80
C VAL A 65 1.42 29.35 6.36
N VAL A 66 1.86 30.41 5.67
CA VAL A 66 2.42 30.30 4.31
C VAL A 66 3.65 29.40 4.28
N TYR A 67 4.55 29.52 5.27
CA TYR A 67 5.70 28.62 5.42
C TYR A 67 5.27 27.16 5.56
N ILE A 68 4.31 26.84 6.44
CA ILE A 68 3.81 25.47 6.63
C ILE A 68 3.17 24.92 5.35
N LEU A 69 2.38 25.73 4.64
CA LEU A 69 1.76 25.33 3.37
C LEU A 69 2.81 25.00 2.30
N GLN A 70 3.95 25.71 2.27
CA GLN A 70 5.05 25.40 1.36
C GLN A 70 5.88 24.19 1.82
N SER A 71 6.29 24.14 3.09
CA SER A 71 7.20 23.09 3.58
C SER A 71 6.50 21.74 3.79
N GLU A 72 5.30 21.73 4.34
CA GLU A 72 4.60 20.49 4.68
C GLU A 72 3.64 20.05 3.58
N PHE A 73 2.97 20.99 2.90
CA PHE A 73 1.96 20.68 1.88
C PHE A 73 2.44 20.87 0.44
N ARG A 74 3.64 21.42 0.25
CA ARG A 74 4.31 21.57 -1.06
C ARG A 74 3.54 22.47 -2.04
N HIS A 75 2.82 23.44 -1.50
CA HIS A 75 2.26 24.53 -2.31
C HIS A 75 3.36 25.44 -2.83
N SER A 76 3.12 26.07 -3.98
CA SER A 76 3.88 27.26 -4.40
C SER A 76 3.59 28.43 -3.47
N MET A 77 4.42 29.47 -3.51
CA MET A 77 4.19 30.71 -2.75
C MET A 77 2.78 31.28 -3.02
N ASP A 78 2.41 31.41 -4.30
CA ASP A 78 1.12 32.00 -4.70
C ASP A 78 -0.07 31.20 -4.16
N SER A 79 -0.04 29.86 -4.33
CA SER A 79 -1.08 28.96 -3.82
C SER A 79 -1.14 28.99 -2.29
N ALA A 80 0.01 29.02 -1.62
CA ALA A 80 0.07 29.09 -0.16
C ALA A 80 -0.53 30.38 0.38
N VAL A 81 -0.28 31.53 -0.27
CA VAL A 81 -0.87 32.81 0.10
C VAL A 81 -2.40 32.79 -0.10
N GLU A 82 -2.89 32.26 -1.22
CA GLU A 82 -4.32 32.15 -1.49
C GLU A 82 -5.04 31.27 -0.46
N ILE A 83 -4.47 30.10 -0.16
CA ILE A 83 -5.02 29.17 0.84
C ILE A 83 -4.98 29.80 2.23
N MET A 84 -3.88 30.47 2.60
CA MET A 84 -3.76 31.17 3.88
C MET A 84 -4.85 32.25 4.04
N LEU A 85 -5.05 33.08 3.03
CA LEU A 85 -6.11 34.10 3.04
C LEU A 85 -7.51 33.47 3.14
N THR A 86 -7.71 32.34 2.48
CA THR A 86 -8.97 31.57 2.58
C THR A 86 -9.22 31.10 4.01
N ILE A 87 -8.21 30.52 4.66
CA ILE A 87 -8.29 30.06 6.05
C ILE A 87 -8.62 31.24 6.96
N HIS A 88 -7.90 32.36 6.82
CA HIS A 88 -8.11 33.55 7.64
C HIS A 88 -9.55 34.10 7.53
N ASN A 89 -10.05 34.25 6.31
CA ASN A 89 -11.36 34.85 6.06
C ASN A 89 -12.54 33.90 6.33
N SER A 90 -12.34 32.59 6.13
CA SER A 90 -13.42 31.58 6.20
C SER A 90 -13.34 30.70 7.44
N SER A 91 -12.50 31.07 8.41
CA SER A 91 -12.15 30.33 9.63
C SER A 91 -11.50 28.95 9.45
N LYS A 92 -11.45 28.42 8.23
CA LYS A 92 -10.82 27.14 7.87
C LYS A 92 -10.61 27.02 6.37
N GLY A 93 -9.72 26.12 5.96
CA GLY A 93 -9.44 25.81 4.56
C GLY A 93 -8.75 24.45 4.39
N ILE A 94 -8.75 23.92 3.17
CA ILE A 94 -8.09 22.65 2.85
C ILE A 94 -6.61 22.93 2.58
N ALA A 95 -5.73 22.36 3.40
CA ALA A 95 -4.29 22.41 3.19
C ALA A 95 -3.81 21.36 2.17
N GLY A 96 -4.49 20.22 2.06
CA GLY A 96 -4.21 19.20 1.04
C GLY A 96 -5.15 17.99 1.12
N ILE A 97 -5.11 17.14 0.08
CA ILE A 97 -5.93 15.92 -0.02
C ILE A 97 -5.02 14.72 -0.26
N TYR A 98 -5.12 13.69 0.59
CA TYR A 98 -4.22 12.53 0.60
C TYR A 98 -4.95 11.24 0.98
N PRO A 99 -4.38 10.05 0.71
CA PRO A 99 -4.81 8.81 1.35
C PRO A 99 -4.75 8.92 2.88
N LYS A 100 -5.58 8.14 3.57
CA LYS A 100 -5.79 8.20 5.03
C LYS A 100 -4.49 8.33 5.83
N ASP A 101 -3.55 7.42 5.64
CA ASP A 101 -2.33 7.35 6.46
C ASP A 101 -1.44 8.60 6.31
N ILE A 102 -1.38 9.15 5.08
CA ILE A 102 -0.64 10.37 4.78
C ILE A 102 -1.36 11.58 5.38
N ALA A 103 -2.69 11.65 5.25
CA ALA A 103 -3.50 12.71 5.82
C ALA A 103 -3.37 12.74 7.36
N GLU A 104 -3.45 11.59 8.02
CA GLU A 104 -3.25 11.48 9.47
C GLU A 104 -1.84 11.90 9.89
N THR A 105 -0.82 11.49 9.14
CA THR A 105 0.58 11.86 9.43
C THR A 105 0.78 13.37 9.30
N LYS A 106 0.23 13.99 8.26
CA LYS A 106 0.33 15.44 8.04
C LYS A 106 -0.47 16.25 9.06
N ALA A 107 -1.58 15.73 9.57
CA ALA A 107 -2.39 16.41 10.58
C ALA A 107 -1.77 16.35 12.00
N LYS A 108 -0.86 15.41 12.26
CA LYS A 108 -0.24 15.19 13.59
C LYS A 108 1.14 15.83 13.75
N LYS A 109 1.80 16.22 12.66
CA LYS A 109 3.12 16.86 12.66
C LYS A 109 3.02 18.34 12.91
#